data_AF-A0A382JYB1-F1
#
_entry.id   AF-A0A382JYB1-F1
#
_cell.length_a   1.000
_cell.length_b   1.000
_cell.length_c   1.000
_cell.angle_alpha   90.00
_cell.angle_beta   90.00
_cell.angle_gamma   90.00
#
_symmetry.space_group_name_H-M   'P 1'
#
loop_
_entity.id
_entity.type
_entity.pdbx_description
1 polymer ?
#
loop_
_entity_poly.entity_id
_entity_poly.type
_entity_poly.pdbx_seq_one_letter_code
_entity_poly.pdbx_strand_id
1 'polypeptide(L)' 'MTNKVKIAIDAMGGDKSPKKIIEGISISLKSNTDNSFYLYGNQNQIEKEISNFNEVKKFCKIIN' A
#
# COMPACT_ATOMS: atom_id res chain seq x y z
N MET A 1 -17.12 -16.64 6.86
CA MET A 1 -16.99 -15.52 5.91
C MET A 1 -15.69 -14.80 6.21
N THR A 2 -14.72 -14.80 5.29
CA THR A 2 -13.53 -13.95 5.41
C THR A 2 -13.91 -12.55 4.94
N ASN A 3 -14.26 -11.68 5.88
CA ASN A 3 -14.49 -10.27 5.58
C ASN A 3 -13.14 -9.63 5.26
N LYS A 4 -12.78 -9.59 3.97
CA LYS A 4 -11.59 -8.88 3.50
C LYS A 4 -11.69 -7.41 3.90
N VAL A 5 -10.83 -6.97 4.80
CA VAL A 5 -10.80 -5.59 5.29
C VAL A 5 -10.15 -4.71 4.21
N LYS A 6 -10.73 -3.53 4.00
CA LYS A 6 -10.17 -2.49 3.12
C LYS A 6 -9.65 -1.36 4.00
N ILE A 7 -8.37 -1.05 3.86
CA ILE A 7 -7.68 -0.04 4.67
C ILE A 7 -7.30 1.12 3.75
N ALA A 8 -7.85 2.30 4.00
CA ALA A 8 -7.46 3.53 3.33
C ALA A 8 -6.20 4.11 4.00
N ILE A 9 -5.19 4.46 3.21
CA ILE A 9 -3.91 4.99 3.69
C ILE A 9 -3.54 6.23 2.87
N ASP A 10 -3.24 7.33 3.56
CA ASP A 10 -2.49 8.44 2.98
C ASP A 10 -1.04 8.00 2.78
N ALA A 11 -0.66 7.81 1.52
CA ALA A 11 0.68 7.37 1.16
C ALA A 11 1.70 8.51 1.18
N MET A 12 1.30 9.76 1.33
CA MET A 12 2.19 10.92 1.22
C MET A 12 2.54 11.56 2.57
N GLY A 13 1.72 11.32 3.59
CA GLY A 13 1.94 11.84 4.93
C GLY A 13 3.22 11.32 5.58
N GLY A 14 3.99 12.22 6.18
CA GLY A 14 5.16 11.89 7.01
C GLY A 14 6.49 11.76 6.26
N ASP A 15 7.56 11.57 7.04
CA ASP A 15 8.91 11.52 6.51
C ASP A 15 9.18 10.28 5.67
N LYS A 16 9.86 10.48 4.53
CA LYS A 16 10.26 9.43 3.56
C LYS A 16 9.08 8.68 2.94
N SER A 17 7.91 9.29 2.91
CA SER A 17 6.76 8.85 2.12
C SER A 17 6.96 9.15 0.63
N PRO A 18 6.43 8.32 -0.29
CA PRO A 18 5.57 7.16 -0.06
C PRO A 18 6.30 5.84 0.24
N LYS A 19 7.63 5.82 0.10
CA LYS A 19 8.44 4.61 0.27
C LYS A 19 8.22 3.92 1.61
N LYS A 20 8.30 4.65 2.73
CA LYS A 20 8.16 4.08 4.08
C LYS A 20 6.77 3.46 4.31
N ILE A 21 5.73 4.05 3.73
CA ILE A 21 4.37 3.54 3.82
C ILE A 21 4.26 2.20 3.06
N ILE A 22 4.80 2.15 1.84
CA ILE A 22 4.82 0.95 1.00
C ILE A 22 5.62 -0.19 1.67
N GLU A 23 6.77 0.11 2.28
CA GLU A 23 7.55 -0.85 3.06
C GLU A 23 6.74 -1.41 4.25
N GLY A 24 6.02 -0.55 4.97
CA GLY A 24 5.13 -0.98 6.06
C GLY A 24 4.02 -1.92 5.59
N ILE A 25 3.43 -1.65 4.42
CA ILE A 25 2.43 -2.52 3.81
C ILE A 25 3.03 -3.88 3.42
N SER A 26 4.22 -3.90 2.81
CA SER A 26 4.94 -5.15 2.49
C SER A 26 5.14 -5.99 3.75
N ILE A 27 5.55 -5.37 4.87
CA ILE A 27 5.70 -6.06 6.17
C ILE A 27 4.36 -6.60 6.67
N SER A 28 3.28 -5.80 6.63
CA SER A 28 1.95 -6.26 7.02
C SER A 28 1.50 -7.49 6.22
N LEU A 29 1.69 -7.47 4.90
CA LEU A 29 1.30 -8.53 3.99
C LEU A 29 2.04 -9.85 4.22
N LYS A 30 3.24 -9.83 4.84
CA LYS A 30 3.93 -11.06 5.27
C LYS A 30 3.18 -11.81 6.37
N SER A 31 2.40 -11.08 7.18
CA SER A 31 1.65 -11.64 8.32
C SER A 31 0.19 -11.92 8.00
N ASN A 32 -0.42 -11.16 7.09
CA ASN A 32 -1.84 -11.26 6.77
C ASN A 32 -2.13 -10.72 5.36
N THR A 33 -2.65 -11.60 4.48
CA THR A 33 -3.02 -11.29 3.09
C THR A 33 -4.54 -11.14 2.90
N ASP A 34 -5.33 -11.21 3.96
CA ASP A 34 -6.77 -10.96 3.90
C ASP A 34 -7.12 -9.46 3.81
N ASN A 35 -6.15 -8.60 4.12
CA ASN A 35 -6.28 -7.15 4.03
C ASN A 35 -5.97 -6.65 2.61
N SER A 36 -6.70 -5.63 2.18
CA SER A 36 -6.44 -4.87 0.95
C SER A 36 -6.30 -3.39 1.27
N PHE A 37 -5.46 -2.69 0.52
CA PHE A 37 -5.04 -1.32 0.84
C PHE A 37 -5.40 -0.36 -0.29
N TYR A 38 -6.06 0.74 0.06
CA TYR A 38 -6.35 1.83 -0.86
C TYR A 38 -5.41 2.98 -0.55
N LEU A 39 -4.55 3.31 -1.51
CA LEU A 39 -3.48 4.29 -1.35
C LEU A 39 -3.90 5.59 -1.99
N TYR A 40 -3.92 6.65 -1.18
CA TYR A 40 -4.25 8.00 -1.59
C TYR A 40 -2.97 8.83 -1.68
N GLY A 41 -2.82 9.62 -2.74
CA GLY A 41 -1.65 10.46 -2.92
C GLY A 41 -1.24 10.65 -4.38
N ASN A 42 0.01 11.07 -4.59
CA ASN A 42 0.55 11.26 -5.93
C ASN A 42 0.79 9.90 -6.61
N GLN A 43 -0.10 9.54 -7.55
CA GLN A 43 -0.04 8.26 -8.26
C GLN A 43 1.34 7.92 -8.82
N ASN A 44 1.99 8.85 -9.51
CA ASN A 44 3.29 8.59 -10.15
C ASN A 44 4.38 8.23 -9.13
N GLN A 45 4.41 8.91 -7.98
CA GLN A 45 5.37 8.61 -6.92
C GLN A 45 5.07 7.27 -6.26
N ILE A 46 3.78 6.98 -6.02
CA ILE A 46 3.35 5.72 -5.42
C ILE A 46 3.67 4.54 -6.36
N GLU A 47 3.35 4.65 -7.65
CA GLU A 47 3.64 3.61 -8.65
C GLU A 47 5.13 3.31 -8.78
N LYS A 48 5.97 4.35 -8.76
CA LYS A 48 7.44 4.23 -8.80
C LYS A 48 8.00 3.46 -7.60
N GLU A 49 7.44 3.67 -6.42
CA GLU A 49 7.89 2.95 -5.23
C GLU A 49 7.30 1.53 -5.19
N ILE A 50 6.02 1.34 -5.55
CA ILE A 50 5.35 0.03 -5.58
C ILE A 50 5.97 -0.91 -6.61
N SER A 51 6.57 -0.40 -7.70
CA SER A 51 7.24 -1.26 -8.70
C SER A 51 8.37 -2.10 -8.11
N ASN A 52 8.89 -1.73 -6.95
CA ASN A 52 9.92 -2.50 -6.22
C ASN A 52 9.33 -3.62 -5.34
N PHE A 53 8.00 -3.70 -5.17
CA PHE A 53 7.30 -4.60 -4.25
C PHE A 53 6.15 -5.35 -4.95
N ASN A 54 6.46 -6.52 -5.50
CA ASN A 54 5.51 -7.32 -6.29
C ASN A 54 4.29 -7.79 -5.46
N GLU A 55 4.47 -8.08 -4.18
CA GLU A 55 3.39 -8.46 -3.28
C GLU A 55 2.45 -7.28 -3.02
N VAL A 56 2.99 -6.08 -2.76
CA VAL A 56 2.18 -4.88 -2.49
C VAL A 56 1.29 -4.54 -3.69
N LYS A 57 1.82 -4.66 -4.90
CA LYS A 57 1.07 -4.40 -6.14
C LYS A 57 -0.20 -5.25 -6.29
N LYS A 58 -0.23 -6.46 -5.71
CA LYS A 58 -1.40 -7.36 -5.79
C LYS A 58 -2.51 -6.99 -4.81
N PHE A 59 -2.15 -6.43 -3.66
CA PHE A 59 -3.09 -6.14 -2.56
C PHE A 59 -3.43 -4.65 -2.42
N CYS A 60 -2.78 -3.79 -3.21
CA CYS A 60 -2.99 -2.35 -3.18
C CYS A 60 -3.73 -1.85 -4.43
N LYS A 61 -4.57 -0.83 -4.23
CA LYS A 61 -5.17 -0.03 -5.30
C LYS A 61 -4.88 1.43 -5.04
N ILE A 62 -4.35 2.14 -6.04
CA ILE A 62 -4.16 3.58 -5.96
C ILE A 62 -5.49 4.26 -6.28
N ILE A 63 -5.87 5.24 -5.46
CA ILE A 63 -7.10 6.00 -5.61
C ILE A 63 -6.71 7.46 -5.90
N ASN A 64 -7.28 7.99 -6.98
CA ASN A 64 -7.12 9.38 -7.43
C ASN A 64 -8.41 10.18 -7.21
#